data_AF-A0A840X4F2-F1
#
_entry.id   AF-A0A840X4F2-F1
#
_cell.length_a   1.000
_cell.length_b   1.000
_cell.length_c   1.000
_cell.angle_alpha   90.00
_cell.angle_beta   90.00
_cell.angle_gamma   90.00
#
_symmetry.space_group_name_H-M   'P 1'
#
loop_
_entity.id
_entity.type
_entity.pdbx_description
1 polymer ?
#
loop_
_entity_poly.entity_id
_entity_poly.type
_entity_poly.pdbx_seq_one_letter_code
_entity_poly.pdbx_strand_id
1 'polypeptide(L)'
;MVIDPWRVSDAAPSALDPLRRHTDPVDPVDPGTERYPAPAIVPVSEVRCTRAIADDFAAAGVDELIVVDVAGVGPFDLRLVFAVDSTQRRSPDGIEALRTGAALLPTLIRQEGERDALRLGALRDPLTGLLNRAGLEELAAQRPTGSQLRAVVYLDLDGFKAVNDAHGHGAGDEVLVGAAQRLIAQVRPHDLVARLGGDEFVIVAEQVLDEASVVSLSQRVIGAVSHDLVLESGAVVAVAASAGVALWPEGETLESIIATADGLMYEAKRIGGGIAMQDAGGRILVRDPLDGRAVPEEVERGRAPVRALPLVPLSDAVDAGAHVVLRGELCTAHAGEAADTVLDALRGIDRERPAVLVLEPRGRGWARDGVLAELVDALRERQPASSITLLVDAQPSSLELRLVADELRALGLVTVALGGIGAGHAGDLRMIAQVAPTLLCLDHEAVLNLTRTSPAGLVARLAAALAETAAAPLVIVEPSAEISDDTLRAWGASAVVRALDPG
;
A
#
# COMPACT_ATOMS: atom_id res chain seq x y z
N MET A 1 -15.71 -30.84 -6.52
CA MET A 1 -17.11 -30.72 -6.05
C MET A 1 -17.15 -31.30 -4.65
N VAL A 2 -17.23 -30.45 -3.63
CA VAL A 2 -17.42 -30.91 -2.24
C VAL A 2 -18.93 -31.10 -2.09
N ILE A 3 -19.36 -32.31 -1.73
CA ILE A 3 -20.77 -32.64 -1.50
C ILE A 3 -20.95 -32.70 0.00
N ASP A 4 -21.68 -31.74 0.56
CA ASP A 4 -22.01 -31.76 1.98
C ASP A 4 -23.08 -32.81 2.27
N PRO A 5 -23.03 -33.47 3.45
CA PRO A 5 -24.09 -34.38 3.88
C PRO A 5 -25.38 -33.61 4.12
N TRP A 6 -26.53 -34.24 3.86
CA TRP A 6 -27.82 -33.62 4.16
C TRP A 6 -27.97 -33.38 5.67
N ARG A 7 -28.66 -32.30 6.05
CA ARG A 7 -28.94 -31.94 7.44
C ARG A 7 -30.42 -31.70 7.64
N VAL A 8 -30.99 -32.31 8.67
CA VAL A 8 -32.37 -32.04 9.10
C VAL A 8 -32.37 -30.77 9.96
N SER A 9 -33.23 -29.81 9.61
CA SER A 9 -33.36 -28.54 10.35
C SER A 9 -33.75 -28.76 11.81
N ASP A 10 -33.23 -27.94 12.73
CA ASP A 10 -33.62 -27.96 14.15
C ASP A 10 -35.10 -27.60 14.37
N ALA A 11 -35.72 -26.95 13.38
CA ALA A 11 -37.16 -26.66 13.38
C ALA A 11 -38.03 -27.82 12.85
N ALA A 12 -37.43 -28.94 12.44
CA ALA A 12 -38.18 -30.07 11.91
C ALA A 12 -39.02 -30.77 12.99
N PRO A 13 -40.22 -31.30 12.65
CA PRO A 13 -41.02 -32.09 13.57
C PRO A 13 -40.26 -33.29 14.12
N SER A 14 -40.52 -33.67 15.38
CA SER A 14 -39.85 -34.80 16.05
C SER A 14 -40.06 -36.14 15.36
N ALA A 15 -41.11 -36.28 14.53
CA ALA A 15 -41.30 -37.44 13.66
C ALA A 15 -40.12 -37.67 12.69
N LEU A 16 -39.36 -36.63 12.36
CA LEU A 16 -38.17 -36.69 11.49
C LEU A 16 -36.85 -36.85 12.27
N ASP A 17 -36.87 -36.89 13.60
CA ASP A 17 -35.65 -37.10 14.41
C ASP A 17 -34.87 -38.40 14.07
N PRO A 18 -35.51 -39.52 13.67
CA PRO A 18 -34.77 -40.70 13.22
C PRO A 18 -33.84 -40.42 12.04
N LEU A 19 -34.20 -39.44 11.20
CA LEU A 19 -33.45 -39.10 9.99
C LEU A 19 -32.18 -38.28 10.25
N ARG A 20 -32.09 -37.61 11.41
CA ARG A 20 -30.90 -36.81 11.81
C ARG A 20 -29.61 -37.63 11.90
N ARG A 21 -29.73 -38.95 11.97
CA ARG A 21 -28.62 -39.91 12.12
C ARG A 21 -27.91 -40.18 10.80
N HIS A 22 -28.55 -39.87 9.68
CA HIS A 22 -28.05 -40.14 8.33
C HIS A 22 -27.21 -38.97 7.84
N THR A 23 -26.05 -39.27 7.25
CA THR A 23 -25.08 -38.27 6.75
C THR A 23 -24.63 -38.59 5.33
N ASP A 24 -25.45 -39.34 4.60
CA ASP A 24 -25.11 -39.73 3.23
C ASP A 24 -25.00 -38.51 2.31
N PRO A 25 -24.05 -38.52 1.37
CA PRO A 25 -23.87 -37.45 0.40
C PRO A 25 -25.10 -37.31 -0.50
N VAL A 26 -25.48 -36.06 -0.77
CA VAL A 26 -26.62 -35.73 -1.65
C VAL A 26 -26.23 -35.96 -3.11
N ASP A 27 -27.20 -36.31 -3.95
CA ASP A 27 -27.00 -36.28 -5.39
C ASP A 27 -26.58 -34.87 -5.85
N PRO A 28 -25.67 -34.78 -6.84
CA PRO A 28 -25.41 -33.51 -7.51
C PRO A 28 -26.71 -32.96 -8.12
N VAL A 29 -26.90 -31.65 -8.04
CA VAL A 29 -27.96 -30.96 -8.79
C VAL A 29 -27.63 -31.09 -10.28
N ASP A 30 -28.51 -31.72 -11.05
CA ASP A 30 -28.41 -31.78 -12.52
C ASP A 30 -29.57 -30.98 -13.12
N PRO A 31 -29.38 -29.67 -13.37
CA PRO A 31 -30.43 -28.81 -13.91
C PRO A 31 -30.77 -29.10 -15.37
N GLY A 32 -30.01 -29.97 -16.06
CA GLY A 32 -30.09 -30.07 -17.52
C GLY A 32 -29.84 -28.71 -18.19
N THR A 33 -30.74 -28.27 -19.08
CA THR A 33 -30.65 -26.96 -19.76
C THR A 33 -31.35 -25.82 -19.03
N GLU A 34 -32.11 -26.10 -17.96
CA GLU A 34 -32.89 -25.09 -17.23
C GLU A 34 -32.28 -24.80 -15.87
N ARG A 35 -31.87 -23.56 -15.62
CA ARG A 35 -31.32 -23.13 -14.31
C ARG A 35 -32.26 -23.34 -13.12
N TYR A 36 -33.57 -23.48 -13.37
CA TYR A 36 -34.62 -23.60 -12.35
C TYR A 36 -35.71 -24.57 -12.83
N PRO A 37 -35.48 -25.90 -12.75
CA PRO A 37 -36.48 -26.87 -13.16
C PRO A 37 -37.73 -26.81 -12.28
N ALA A 38 -38.88 -27.20 -12.84
CA ALA A 38 -40.15 -27.23 -12.11
C ALA A 38 -40.09 -28.21 -10.91
N PRO A 39 -40.75 -27.90 -9.77
CA PRO A 39 -40.79 -28.79 -8.62
C PRO A 39 -41.33 -30.17 -8.99
N ALA A 40 -40.61 -31.22 -8.59
CA ALA A 40 -41.01 -32.60 -8.81
C ALA A 40 -41.58 -33.19 -7.52
N ILE A 41 -42.71 -33.90 -7.63
CA ILE A 41 -43.18 -34.80 -6.57
C ILE A 41 -42.66 -36.17 -6.95
N VAL A 42 -41.81 -36.74 -6.11
CA VAL A 42 -41.12 -38.00 -6.37
C VAL A 42 -41.30 -38.92 -5.18
N PRO A 43 -41.58 -40.21 -5.38
CA PRO A 43 -41.55 -41.18 -4.29
C PRO A 43 -40.19 -41.16 -3.59
N VAL A 44 -40.19 -41.34 -2.27
CA VAL A 44 -38.93 -41.36 -1.47
C VAL A 44 -37.93 -42.39 -2.01
N SER A 45 -38.43 -43.51 -2.55
CA SER A 45 -37.63 -44.59 -3.14
C SER A 45 -36.95 -44.21 -4.48
N GLU A 46 -37.45 -43.20 -5.18
CA GLU A 46 -36.94 -42.80 -6.49
C GLU A 46 -35.78 -41.80 -6.39
N VAL A 47 -35.72 -41.02 -5.30
CA VAL A 47 -34.62 -40.07 -5.04
C VAL A 47 -33.41 -40.82 -4.47
N ARG A 48 -32.25 -40.77 -5.15
CA ARG A 48 -31.10 -41.64 -4.83
C ARG A 48 -30.53 -41.38 -3.43
N CYS A 49 -30.50 -40.12 -2.99
CA CYS A 49 -30.02 -39.78 -1.64
C CYS A 49 -30.96 -40.20 -0.51
N THR A 50 -32.23 -40.52 -0.79
CA THR A 50 -33.21 -40.99 0.21
C THR A 50 -33.56 -42.47 0.06
N ARG A 51 -33.22 -43.11 -1.07
CA ARG A 51 -33.56 -44.50 -1.35
C ARG A 51 -33.07 -45.49 -0.27
N ALA A 52 -31.87 -45.27 0.27
CA ALA A 52 -31.28 -46.14 1.29
C ALA A 52 -31.98 -46.03 2.66
N ILE A 53 -32.76 -44.96 2.87
CA ILE A 53 -33.41 -44.60 4.13
C ILE A 53 -34.93 -44.46 3.96
N ALA A 54 -35.47 -45.03 2.88
CA ALA A 54 -36.89 -44.92 2.53
C ALA A 54 -37.80 -45.53 3.62
N ASP A 55 -37.36 -46.59 4.28
CA ASP A 55 -38.09 -47.23 5.37
C ASP A 55 -38.21 -46.31 6.60
N ASP A 56 -37.19 -45.48 6.86
CA ASP A 56 -37.22 -44.50 7.97
C ASP A 56 -38.16 -43.33 7.66
N PHE A 57 -38.22 -42.90 6.40
CA PHE A 57 -39.22 -41.93 5.94
C PHE A 57 -40.64 -42.49 6.03
N ALA A 58 -40.85 -43.74 5.62
CA ALA A 58 -42.15 -44.41 5.74
C ALA A 58 -42.57 -44.57 7.21
N ALA A 59 -41.64 -44.90 8.11
CA ALA A 59 -41.88 -44.95 9.56
C ALA A 59 -42.23 -43.56 10.15
N ALA A 60 -41.74 -42.48 9.53
CA ALA A 60 -42.10 -41.10 9.85
C ALA A 60 -43.40 -40.62 9.16
N GLY A 61 -44.07 -41.49 8.38
CA GLY A 61 -45.30 -41.17 7.66
C GLY A 61 -45.07 -40.34 6.40
N VAL A 62 -43.94 -40.52 5.71
CA VAL A 62 -43.58 -39.79 4.50
C VAL A 62 -43.30 -40.77 3.36
N ASP A 63 -44.13 -40.74 2.32
CA ASP A 63 -44.00 -41.64 1.15
C ASP A 63 -43.54 -40.91 -0.13
N GLU A 64 -43.75 -39.59 -0.17
CA GLU A 64 -43.39 -38.71 -1.28
C GLU A 64 -42.61 -37.50 -0.80
N LEU A 65 -41.73 -37.00 -1.67
CA LEU A 65 -40.91 -35.82 -1.46
C LEU A 65 -41.22 -34.79 -2.55
N ILE A 66 -41.24 -33.51 -2.15
CA ILE A 66 -41.19 -32.42 -3.12
C ILE A 66 -39.72 -32.00 -3.24
N VAL A 67 -39.17 -32.14 -4.45
CA VAL A 67 -37.79 -31.78 -4.76
C VAL A 67 -37.79 -30.48 -5.57
N VAL A 68 -37.03 -29.50 -5.09
CA VAL A 68 -36.80 -28.22 -5.76
C VAL A 68 -35.31 -28.04 -5.96
N ASP A 69 -34.90 -27.98 -7.22
CA ASP A 69 -33.51 -27.78 -7.61
C ASP A 69 -33.27 -26.32 -8.03
N VAL A 70 -32.18 -25.76 -7.55
CA VAL A 70 -31.74 -24.40 -7.83
C VAL A 70 -30.29 -24.46 -8.28
N ALA A 71 -30.03 -24.15 -9.55
CA ALA A 71 -28.69 -24.23 -10.11
C ALA A 71 -28.15 -22.87 -10.57
N GLY A 72 -26.85 -22.67 -10.42
CA GLY A 72 -26.13 -21.52 -10.96
C GLY A 72 -26.42 -20.17 -10.29
N VAL A 73 -26.86 -20.17 -9.03
CA VAL A 73 -27.01 -18.97 -8.17
C VAL A 73 -25.78 -18.88 -7.25
N GLY A 74 -24.70 -18.27 -7.74
CA GLY A 74 -23.45 -18.13 -6.98
C GLY A 74 -22.55 -19.37 -7.05
N PRO A 75 -21.71 -19.63 -6.03
CA PRO A 75 -20.70 -20.69 -6.07
C PRO A 75 -21.23 -22.10 -5.78
N PHE A 76 -22.54 -22.26 -5.55
CA PHE A 76 -23.15 -23.54 -5.18
C PHE A 76 -24.47 -23.78 -5.92
N ASP A 77 -24.79 -25.05 -6.12
CA ASP A 77 -26.11 -25.52 -6.50
C ASP A 77 -26.83 -26.07 -5.25
N LEU A 78 -28.14 -25.87 -5.16
CA LEU A 78 -28.95 -26.18 -3.99
C LEU A 78 -30.12 -27.10 -4.36
N ARG A 79 -30.32 -28.18 -3.61
CA ARG A 79 -31.52 -29.03 -3.65
C ARG A 79 -32.29 -28.92 -2.34
N LEU A 80 -33.52 -28.46 -2.41
CA LEU A 80 -34.45 -28.44 -1.27
C LEU A 80 -35.39 -29.64 -1.37
N VAL A 81 -35.47 -30.43 -0.31
CA VAL A 81 -36.33 -31.61 -0.21
C VAL A 81 -37.35 -31.37 0.90
N PHE A 82 -38.63 -31.32 0.54
CA PHE A 82 -39.72 -31.19 1.51
C PHE A 82 -40.35 -32.56 1.74
N ALA A 83 -40.18 -33.06 2.97
CA ALA A 83 -40.86 -34.25 3.45
C ALA A 83 -42.34 -33.92 3.69
N VAL A 84 -43.21 -34.70 3.07
CA VAL A 84 -44.66 -34.49 3.10
C VAL A 84 -45.32 -35.66 3.82
N ASP A 85 -46.08 -35.36 4.87
CA ASP A 85 -46.88 -36.35 5.60
C ASP A 85 -47.95 -36.98 4.67
N SER A 86 -47.88 -38.30 4.48
CA SER A 86 -48.77 -39.10 3.64
C SER A 86 -50.04 -39.57 4.34
N THR A 87 -50.12 -39.43 5.67
CA THR A 87 -51.30 -39.82 6.47
C THR A 87 -52.45 -38.82 6.33
N GLN A 88 -52.16 -37.59 5.91
CA GLN A 88 -53.17 -36.64 5.47
C GLN A 88 -53.44 -36.82 3.97
N ARG A 89 -54.59 -37.40 3.60
CA ARG A 89 -55.10 -37.32 2.23
C ARG A 89 -55.23 -35.84 1.85
N ARG A 90 -54.33 -35.35 1.02
CA ARG A 90 -54.36 -33.95 0.57
C ARG A 90 -55.46 -33.76 -0.45
N SER A 91 -56.17 -32.64 -0.33
CA SER A 91 -56.99 -32.16 -1.43
C SER A 91 -56.09 -31.79 -2.62
N PRO A 92 -56.59 -31.90 -3.86
CA PRO A 92 -55.90 -31.38 -5.04
C PRO A 92 -55.38 -29.95 -4.85
N ASP A 93 -56.14 -29.10 -4.14
CA ASP A 93 -55.79 -27.72 -3.84
C ASP A 93 -54.56 -27.57 -2.93
N GLY A 94 -54.36 -28.49 -1.97
CA GLY A 94 -53.19 -28.49 -1.09
C GLY A 94 -51.90 -28.88 -1.81
N ILE A 95 -52.00 -29.78 -2.80
CA ILE A 95 -50.88 -30.16 -3.67
C ILE A 95 -50.53 -28.98 -4.60
N GLU A 96 -51.53 -28.32 -5.17
CA GLU A 96 -51.32 -27.18 -6.06
C GLU A 96 -50.75 -25.97 -5.33
N ALA A 97 -51.17 -25.72 -4.08
CA ALA A 97 -50.60 -24.67 -3.23
C ALA A 97 -49.11 -24.89 -2.95
N LEU A 98 -48.69 -26.13 -2.71
CA LEU A 98 -47.28 -26.46 -2.49
C LEU A 98 -46.46 -26.41 -3.78
N ARG A 99 -47.02 -26.83 -4.91
CA ARG A 99 -46.39 -26.64 -6.23
C ARG A 99 -46.19 -25.17 -6.55
N THR A 100 -47.20 -24.35 -6.29
CA THR A 100 -47.13 -22.90 -6.49
C THR A 100 -46.10 -22.26 -5.57
N GLY A 101 -46.11 -22.59 -4.28
CA GLY A 101 -45.11 -22.10 -3.32
C GLY A 101 -43.68 -22.53 -3.70
N ALA A 102 -43.49 -23.78 -4.10
CA ALA A 102 -42.20 -24.31 -4.55
C ALA A 102 -41.72 -23.66 -5.86
N ALA A 103 -42.62 -23.37 -6.80
CA ALA A 103 -42.29 -22.66 -8.04
C ALA A 103 -41.91 -21.18 -7.82
N LEU A 104 -42.36 -20.56 -6.72
CA LEU A 104 -42.01 -19.19 -6.36
C LEU A 104 -40.66 -19.07 -5.62
N LEU A 105 -40.20 -20.12 -4.95
CA LEU A 105 -38.95 -20.12 -4.19
C LEU A 105 -37.72 -19.71 -5.03
N PRO A 106 -37.49 -20.24 -6.25
CA PRO A 106 -36.38 -19.79 -7.08
C PRO A 106 -36.44 -18.30 -7.43
N THR A 107 -37.64 -17.77 -7.66
CA THR A 107 -37.85 -16.35 -7.97
C THR A 107 -37.56 -15.45 -6.77
N LEU A 108 -37.95 -15.88 -5.57
CA LEU A 108 -37.67 -15.17 -4.32
C LEU A 108 -36.17 -15.21 -3.97
N ILE A 109 -35.52 -16.37 -4.12
CA ILE A 109 -34.08 -16.52 -3.95
C ILE A 109 -33.32 -15.64 -4.95
N ARG A 110 -33.78 -15.59 -6.21
CA ARG A 110 -33.23 -14.69 -7.24
C ARG A 110 -33.38 -13.22 -6.84
N GLN A 111 -34.58 -12.80 -6.44
CA GLN A 111 -34.82 -11.42 -6.03
C GLN A 111 -33.99 -11.02 -4.82
N GLU A 112 -33.86 -11.90 -3.83
CA GLU A 112 -33.07 -11.60 -2.65
C GLU A 112 -31.57 -11.61 -2.97
N GLY A 113 -31.10 -12.54 -3.80
CA GLY A 113 -29.71 -12.54 -4.29
C GLY A 113 -29.37 -11.35 -5.18
N GLU A 114 -30.28 -10.90 -6.04
CA GLU A 114 -30.14 -9.66 -6.81
C GLU A 114 -30.15 -8.44 -5.91
N ARG A 115 -31.01 -8.40 -4.89
CA ARG A 115 -31.01 -7.32 -3.88
C ARG A 115 -29.72 -7.30 -3.08
N ASP A 116 -29.20 -8.45 -2.68
CA ASP A 116 -27.93 -8.57 -1.96
C ASP A 116 -26.75 -8.21 -2.87
N ALA A 117 -26.75 -8.61 -4.13
CA ALA A 117 -25.72 -8.22 -5.10
C ALA A 117 -25.77 -6.71 -5.42
N LEU A 118 -26.97 -6.13 -5.56
CA LEU A 118 -27.17 -4.68 -5.73
C LEU A 118 -26.73 -3.92 -4.47
N ARG A 119 -27.03 -4.44 -3.29
CA ARG A 119 -26.58 -3.88 -2.00
C ARG A 119 -25.07 -3.96 -1.87
N LEU A 120 -24.46 -5.13 -2.11
CA LEU A 120 -23.01 -5.33 -2.06
C LEU A 120 -22.27 -4.49 -3.11
N GLY A 121 -22.84 -4.34 -4.32
CA GLY A 121 -22.33 -3.46 -5.36
C GLY A 121 -22.45 -1.97 -4.99
N ALA A 122 -23.50 -1.58 -4.26
CA ALA A 122 -23.67 -0.21 -3.77
C ALA A 122 -22.71 0.15 -2.62
N LEU A 123 -22.14 -0.83 -1.93
CA LEU A 123 -21.22 -0.63 -0.80
C LEU A 123 -19.73 -0.80 -1.17
N ARG A 124 -19.43 -1.14 -2.43
CA ARG A 124 -18.05 -1.34 -2.90
C ARG A 124 -17.67 -0.36 -3.99
N ASP A 125 -16.38 -0.06 -4.06
CA ASP A 125 -15.79 0.66 -5.17
C ASP A 125 -15.71 -0.29 -6.39
N PRO A 126 -16.31 0.07 -7.54
CA PRO A 126 -16.40 -0.84 -8.69
C PRO A 126 -15.05 -1.16 -9.33
N LEU A 127 -14.03 -0.31 -9.13
CA LEU A 127 -12.70 -0.52 -9.69
C LEU A 127 -11.87 -1.46 -8.80
N THR A 128 -11.73 -1.12 -7.52
CA THR A 128 -10.82 -1.81 -6.60
C THR A 128 -11.47 -2.98 -5.84
N GLY A 129 -12.80 -3.03 -5.81
CA GLY A 129 -13.56 -3.98 -5.00
C GLY A 129 -13.50 -3.73 -3.50
N LEU A 130 -12.80 -2.68 -3.04
CA LEU A 130 -12.81 -2.23 -1.64
C LEU A 130 -14.17 -1.70 -1.25
N LEU A 131 -14.37 -1.40 0.04
CA LEU A 131 -15.54 -0.63 0.46
C LEU A 131 -15.48 0.76 -0.20
N ASN A 132 -16.64 1.28 -0.58
CA ASN A 132 -16.76 2.71 -0.85
C ASN A 132 -17.15 3.45 0.44
N ARG A 133 -17.32 4.77 0.37
CA ARG A 133 -17.73 5.59 1.52
C ARG A 133 -18.98 5.05 2.23
N ALA A 134 -20.04 4.71 1.48
CA ALA A 134 -21.28 4.19 2.05
C ALA A 134 -21.07 2.82 2.72
N GLY A 135 -20.27 1.93 2.09
CA GLY A 135 -19.91 0.64 2.67
C GLY A 135 -19.11 0.74 3.96
N LEU A 136 -18.20 1.71 4.03
CA LEU A 136 -17.42 1.98 5.23
C LEU A 136 -18.32 2.47 6.37
N GLU A 137 -19.20 3.43 6.09
CA GLU A 137 -20.17 3.96 7.06
C GLU A 137 -21.11 2.87 7.59
N GLU A 138 -21.69 2.07 6.70
CA GLU A 138 -22.60 0.99 7.07
C GLU A 138 -21.93 -0.08 7.93
N LEU A 139 -20.73 -0.53 7.57
CA LEU A 139 -20.02 -1.57 8.33
C LEU A 139 -19.44 -1.03 9.64
N ALA A 140 -18.95 0.21 9.68
CA ALA A 140 -18.46 0.81 10.92
C ALA A 140 -19.59 1.01 11.94
N ALA A 141 -20.80 1.37 11.49
CA ALA A 141 -21.98 1.53 12.36
C ALA A 141 -22.49 0.21 12.96
N GLN A 142 -22.25 -0.92 12.28
CA GLN A 142 -22.65 -2.25 12.77
C GLN A 142 -21.71 -2.82 13.83
N ARG A 143 -20.54 -2.20 14.04
CA ARG A 143 -19.53 -2.70 14.97
C ARG A 143 -19.76 -2.16 16.37
N PRO A 144 -19.73 -3.02 17.41
CA PRO A 144 -19.90 -2.56 18.78
C PRO A 144 -18.81 -1.56 19.17
N THR A 145 -19.19 -0.45 19.77
CA THR A 145 -18.28 0.41 20.53
C THR A 145 -17.90 -0.33 21.82
N GLY A 146 -16.86 -1.16 21.74
CA GLY A 146 -16.28 -1.87 22.89
C GLY A 146 -15.17 -1.07 23.56
N SER A 147 -14.65 -1.58 24.68
CA SER A 147 -13.56 -0.96 25.47
C SER A 147 -12.17 -0.98 24.79
N GLN A 148 -12.10 -1.23 23.49
CA GLN A 148 -10.85 -1.36 22.76
C GLN A 148 -10.64 -0.14 21.88
N LEU A 149 -9.41 0.38 21.84
CA LEU A 149 -9.08 1.52 20.99
C LEU A 149 -9.30 1.15 19.52
N ARG A 150 -9.75 2.14 18.75
CA ARG A 150 -9.85 2.09 17.29
C ARG A 150 -9.05 3.26 16.73
N ALA A 151 -8.66 3.17 15.48
CA ALA A 151 -8.01 4.28 14.79
C ALA A 151 -8.41 4.32 13.32
N VAL A 152 -8.31 5.52 12.74
CA VAL A 152 -8.47 5.75 11.31
C VAL A 152 -7.13 6.16 10.74
N VAL A 153 -6.75 5.50 9.64
CA VAL A 153 -5.60 5.87 8.80
C VAL A 153 -6.15 6.34 7.47
N TYR A 154 -5.99 7.62 7.17
CA TYR A 154 -6.32 8.21 5.87
C TYR A 154 -5.07 8.23 5.02
N LEU A 155 -5.14 7.69 3.80
CA LEU A 155 -4.01 7.55 2.89
C LEU A 155 -4.34 8.22 1.56
N ASP A 156 -3.32 8.83 0.96
CA ASP A 156 -3.39 9.37 -0.39
C ASP A 156 -2.11 8.99 -1.17
N LEU A 157 -2.27 8.59 -2.43
CA LEU A 157 -1.16 8.16 -3.27
C LEU A 157 -0.41 9.34 -3.89
N ASP A 158 0.77 9.61 -3.35
CA ASP A 158 1.64 10.65 -3.84
C ASP A 158 2.17 10.33 -5.25
N GLY A 159 1.78 11.15 -6.22
CA GLY A 159 2.29 11.05 -7.61
C GLY A 159 1.39 10.28 -8.54
N PHE A 160 0.23 9.84 -8.06
CA PHE A 160 -0.77 9.18 -8.87
C PHE A 160 -1.17 9.98 -10.12
N LYS A 161 -1.34 11.29 -10.00
CA LYS A 161 -1.60 12.16 -11.17
C LYS A 161 -0.50 12.09 -12.24
N ALA A 162 0.77 12.03 -11.84
CA ALA A 162 1.88 11.94 -12.79
C ALA A 162 1.85 10.60 -13.56
N VAL A 163 1.44 9.52 -12.90
CA VAL A 163 1.22 8.22 -13.58
C VAL A 163 0.09 8.35 -14.61
N ASN A 164 -1.04 8.95 -14.25
CA ASN A 164 -2.14 9.19 -15.20
C ASN A 164 -1.69 10.05 -16.39
N ASP A 165 -0.93 11.11 -16.15
CA ASP A 165 -0.49 12.03 -17.19
C ASP A 165 0.54 11.37 -18.14
N ALA A 166 1.40 10.48 -17.62
CA ALA A 166 2.45 9.81 -18.39
C ALA A 166 1.98 8.52 -19.10
N HIS A 167 1.08 7.76 -18.48
CA HIS A 167 0.70 6.41 -18.92
C HIS A 167 -0.80 6.25 -19.22
N GLY A 168 -1.59 7.31 -19.01
CA GLY A 168 -3.03 7.32 -19.23
C GLY A 168 -3.84 6.77 -18.04
N HIS A 169 -5.15 6.99 -18.08
CA HIS A 169 -6.05 6.60 -16.99
C HIS A 169 -6.14 5.10 -16.74
N GLY A 170 -5.99 4.26 -17.77
CA GLY A 170 -5.96 2.80 -17.59
C GLY A 170 -4.80 2.33 -16.70
N ALA A 171 -3.62 2.94 -16.86
CA ALA A 171 -2.48 2.69 -15.98
C ALA A 171 -2.73 3.19 -14.54
N GLY A 172 -3.42 4.32 -14.39
CA GLY A 172 -3.88 4.78 -13.09
C GLY A 172 -4.82 3.77 -12.43
N ASP A 173 -5.76 3.23 -13.19
CA ASP A 173 -6.70 2.22 -12.68
C ASP A 173 -5.95 0.96 -12.20
N GLU A 174 -4.95 0.50 -12.95
CA GLU A 174 -4.06 -0.60 -12.53
C GLU A 174 -3.31 -0.28 -11.23
N VAL A 175 -2.80 0.95 -11.08
CA VAL A 175 -2.13 1.39 -9.84
C VAL A 175 -3.10 1.37 -8.66
N LEU A 176 -4.33 1.85 -8.83
CA LEU A 176 -5.34 1.85 -7.77
C LEU A 176 -5.71 0.44 -7.35
N VAL A 177 -5.85 -0.48 -8.30
CA VAL A 177 -6.11 -1.90 -8.03
C VAL A 177 -4.92 -2.55 -7.31
N GLY A 178 -3.70 -2.29 -7.76
CA GLY A 178 -2.48 -2.78 -7.12
C GLY A 178 -2.31 -2.27 -5.69
N ALA A 179 -2.55 -0.98 -5.47
CA ALA A 179 -2.54 -0.36 -4.14
C ALA A 179 -3.59 -1.01 -3.23
N ALA A 180 -4.83 -1.17 -3.70
CA ALA A 180 -5.90 -1.81 -2.94
C ALA A 180 -5.55 -3.23 -2.48
N GLN A 181 -4.99 -4.06 -3.38
CA GLN A 181 -4.56 -5.42 -3.05
C GLN A 181 -3.46 -5.43 -1.99
N ARG A 182 -2.49 -4.52 -2.10
CA ARG A 182 -1.40 -4.37 -1.12
C ARG A 182 -1.92 -3.93 0.24
N LEU A 183 -2.85 -2.98 0.29
CA LEU A 183 -3.49 -2.54 1.54
C LEU A 183 -4.19 -3.70 2.24
N ILE A 184 -5.01 -4.46 1.50
CA ILE A 184 -5.70 -5.65 2.04
C ILE A 184 -4.71 -6.65 2.64
N ALA A 185 -3.57 -6.89 1.98
CA ALA A 185 -2.57 -7.85 2.44
C ALA A 185 -1.84 -7.43 3.74
N GLN A 186 -1.89 -6.14 4.11
CA GLN A 186 -1.22 -5.61 5.30
C GLN A 186 -2.12 -5.45 6.54
N VAL A 187 -3.44 -5.51 6.34
CA VAL A 187 -4.44 -5.35 7.41
C VAL A 187 -4.95 -6.71 7.90
N ARG A 188 -5.56 -6.72 9.10
CA ARG A 188 -6.16 -7.92 9.67
C ARG A 188 -7.57 -8.13 9.10
N PRO A 189 -8.14 -9.36 9.15
CA PRO A 189 -9.51 -9.62 8.69
C PRO A 189 -10.60 -8.79 9.37
N HIS A 190 -10.32 -8.26 10.57
CA HIS A 190 -11.25 -7.41 11.30
C HIS A 190 -11.12 -5.92 10.96
N ASP A 191 -10.08 -5.48 10.26
CA ASP A 191 -9.95 -4.08 9.84
C ASP A 191 -10.86 -3.82 8.63
N LEU A 192 -11.28 -2.57 8.45
CA LEU A 192 -12.00 -2.14 7.23
C LEU A 192 -11.05 -1.38 6.33
N VAL A 193 -11.13 -1.64 5.02
CA VAL A 193 -10.38 -0.90 4.00
C VAL A 193 -11.36 -0.38 2.96
N ALA A 194 -11.31 0.92 2.72
CA ALA A 194 -12.16 1.61 1.78
C ALA A 194 -11.36 2.50 0.83
N ARG A 195 -11.92 2.73 -0.35
CA ARG A 195 -11.51 3.81 -1.25
C ARG A 195 -12.62 4.86 -1.26
N LEU A 196 -12.29 6.09 -0.87
CA LEU A 196 -13.29 7.15 -0.76
C LEU A 196 -13.50 7.87 -2.10
N GLY A 197 -12.49 7.88 -2.96
CA GLY A 197 -12.51 8.48 -4.29
C GLY A 197 -11.07 8.73 -4.77
N GLY A 198 -10.88 8.92 -6.08
CA GLY A 198 -9.55 9.25 -6.62
C GLY A 198 -8.46 8.27 -6.18
N ASP A 199 -7.40 8.81 -5.58
CA ASP A 199 -6.25 8.15 -4.96
C ASP A 199 -6.34 8.03 -3.42
N GLU A 200 -7.52 8.25 -2.85
CA GLU A 200 -7.74 8.32 -1.41
C GLU A 200 -8.28 7.01 -0.84
N PHE A 201 -7.57 6.46 0.14
CA PHE A 201 -7.91 5.23 0.84
C PHE A 201 -8.05 5.47 2.34
N VAL A 202 -8.93 4.70 2.97
CA VAL A 202 -9.12 4.75 4.43
C VAL A 202 -9.05 3.35 5.00
N ILE A 203 -8.32 3.23 6.11
CA ILE A 203 -8.30 2.03 6.94
C ILE A 203 -8.90 2.36 8.29
N VAL A 204 -9.90 1.58 8.72
CA VAL A 204 -10.37 1.57 10.10
C VAL A 204 -9.71 0.37 10.78
N ALA A 205 -8.73 0.67 11.63
CA ALA A 205 -8.01 -0.31 12.43
C ALA A 205 -8.81 -0.60 13.71
N GLU A 206 -9.19 -1.85 13.90
CA GLU A 206 -9.92 -2.31 15.08
C GLU A 206 -8.96 -2.91 16.11
N GLN A 207 -9.39 -2.88 17.37
CA GLN A 207 -8.68 -3.55 18.48
C GLN A 207 -7.21 -3.11 18.58
N VAL A 208 -6.99 -1.80 18.45
CA VAL A 208 -5.70 -1.15 18.55
C VAL A 208 -5.18 -1.29 19.99
N LEU A 209 -3.92 -1.67 20.13
CA LEU A 209 -3.27 -1.80 21.43
C LEU A 209 -2.84 -0.45 22.00
N ASP A 210 -2.18 0.33 21.14
CA ASP A 210 -1.62 1.64 21.44
C ASP A 210 -1.36 2.44 20.15
N GLU A 211 -1.02 3.72 20.28
CA GLU A 211 -0.66 4.60 19.16
C GLU A 211 0.48 4.02 18.30
N ALA A 212 1.50 3.44 18.95
CA ALA A 212 2.66 2.89 18.26
C ALA A 212 2.29 1.73 17.31
N SER A 213 1.28 0.93 17.66
CA SER A 213 0.76 -0.14 16.83
C SER A 213 0.08 0.36 15.55
N VAL A 214 -0.59 1.53 15.61
CA VAL A 214 -1.22 2.17 14.44
C VAL A 214 -0.17 2.84 13.56
N VAL A 215 0.83 3.49 14.15
CA VAL A 215 1.97 4.02 13.39
C VAL A 215 2.69 2.87 12.67
N SER A 216 2.93 1.74 13.35
CA SER A 216 3.55 0.56 12.75
C SER A 216 2.69 -0.03 11.62
N LEU A 217 1.36 -0.03 11.76
CA LEU A 217 0.45 -0.39 10.66
C LEU A 217 0.63 0.57 9.48
N SER A 218 0.63 1.87 9.74
CA SER A 218 0.78 2.95 8.74
C SER A 218 2.09 2.82 7.96
N GLN A 219 3.20 2.52 8.64
CA GLN A 219 4.50 2.25 8.00
C GLN A 219 4.45 1.04 7.08
N ARG A 220 3.84 -0.08 7.52
CA ARG A 220 3.73 -1.29 6.68
C ARG A 220 2.87 -1.05 5.45
N VAL A 221 1.75 -0.35 5.57
CA VAL A 221 0.86 -0.08 4.43
C VAL A 221 1.50 0.87 3.44
N ILE A 222 2.14 1.96 3.90
CA ILE A 222 2.89 2.88 3.03
C ILE A 222 4.02 2.12 2.35
N GLY A 223 4.84 1.38 3.10
CA GLY A 223 5.93 0.60 2.55
C GLY A 223 5.45 -0.36 1.46
N ALA A 224 4.37 -1.11 1.71
CA ALA A 224 3.82 -2.04 0.73
C ALA A 224 3.30 -1.35 -0.53
N VAL A 225 2.55 -0.26 -0.38
CA VAL A 225 2.00 0.52 -1.50
C VAL A 225 3.11 1.13 -2.34
N SER A 226 4.20 1.57 -1.71
CA SER A 226 5.32 2.25 -2.38
C SER A 226 6.24 1.35 -3.21
N HIS A 227 6.02 0.04 -3.22
CA HIS A 227 6.78 -0.86 -4.08
C HIS A 227 6.47 -0.65 -5.57
N ASP A 228 7.41 -0.99 -6.44
CA ASP A 228 7.22 -0.97 -7.89
C ASP A 228 6.00 -1.80 -8.32
N LEU A 229 5.19 -1.25 -9.24
CA LEU A 229 4.07 -1.90 -9.90
C LEU A 229 4.41 -2.09 -11.38
N VAL A 230 4.32 -3.33 -11.83
CA VAL A 230 4.46 -3.65 -13.26
C VAL A 230 3.07 -3.57 -13.89
N LEU A 231 2.89 -2.61 -14.79
CA LEU A 231 1.66 -2.42 -15.56
C LEU A 231 1.56 -3.48 -16.67
N GLU A 232 0.35 -3.70 -17.18
CA GLU A 232 0.08 -4.61 -18.30
C GLU A 232 0.87 -4.22 -19.57
N SER A 233 1.15 -2.92 -19.74
CA SER A 233 2.03 -2.39 -20.79
C SER A 233 3.50 -2.84 -20.67
N GLY A 234 3.89 -3.42 -19.53
CA GLY A 234 5.27 -3.75 -19.17
C GLY A 234 6.06 -2.59 -18.56
N ALA A 235 5.46 -1.40 -18.44
CA ALA A 235 6.07 -0.27 -17.73
C ALA A 235 6.08 -0.54 -16.22
N VAL A 236 7.15 -0.12 -15.55
CA VAL A 236 7.28 -0.18 -14.10
C VAL A 236 7.04 1.22 -13.54
N VAL A 237 6.07 1.35 -12.65
CA VAL A 237 5.70 2.61 -12.00
C VAL A 237 5.77 2.48 -10.49
N ALA A 238 6.14 3.56 -9.82
CA ALA A 238 6.12 3.66 -8.38
C ALA A 238 5.33 4.91 -7.98
N VAL A 239 4.49 4.75 -6.95
CA VAL A 239 3.82 5.85 -6.25
C VAL A 239 4.26 5.82 -4.80
N ALA A 240 4.29 6.95 -4.12
CA ALA A 240 4.44 6.96 -2.67
C ALA A 240 3.06 7.10 -2.02
N ALA A 241 3.00 7.10 -0.69
CA ALA A 241 1.77 7.42 0.03
C ALA A 241 2.05 8.26 1.27
N SER A 242 1.18 9.23 1.50
CA SER A 242 1.13 10.03 2.72
C SER A 242 -0.05 9.58 3.56
N ALA A 243 0.12 9.56 4.88
CA ALA A 243 -0.90 9.11 5.81
C ALA A 243 -1.14 10.08 6.96
N GLY A 244 -2.40 10.21 7.34
CA GLY A 244 -2.84 10.85 8.57
C GLY A 244 -3.51 9.83 9.48
N VAL A 245 -3.11 9.83 10.76
CA VAL A 245 -3.53 8.84 11.75
C VAL A 245 -4.28 9.53 12.87
N ALA A 246 -5.54 9.16 13.06
CA ALA A 246 -6.36 9.66 14.16
C ALA A 246 -6.87 8.50 15.02
N LEU A 247 -6.58 8.55 16.33
CA LEU A 247 -7.21 7.64 17.28
C LEU A 247 -8.69 7.97 17.37
N TRP A 248 -9.54 6.94 17.34
CA TRP A 248 -10.99 7.11 17.33
C TRP A 248 -11.55 6.98 18.76
N PRO A 249 -11.88 8.10 19.43
CA PRO A 249 -12.45 8.07 20.77
C PRO A 249 -13.90 7.56 20.76
N GLU A 250 -14.33 7.02 21.90
CA GLU A 250 -15.72 6.63 22.10
C GLU A 250 -16.64 7.84 22.02
N GLY A 251 -17.74 7.72 21.26
CA GLY A 251 -18.72 8.80 21.07
C GLY A 251 -18.48 9.71 19.87
N GLU A 252 -17.33 9.62 19.18
CA GLU A 252 -17.12 10.33 17.91
C GLU A 252 -17.67 9.56 16.70
N THR A 253 -18.14 10.32 15.70
CA THR A 253 -18.65 9.77 14.44
C THR A 253 -17.50 9.38 13.51
N LEU A 254 -17.73 8.40 12.64
CA LEU A 254 -16.77 8.02 11.61
C LEU A 254 -16.38 9.22 10.72
N GLU A 255 -17.35 10.05 10.36
CA GLU A 255 -17.13 11.24 9.53
C GLU A 255 -16.19 12.25 10.19
N SER A 256 -16.38 12.54 11.49
CA SER A 256 -15.52 13.42 12.28
C SER A 256 -14.08 12.93 12.29
N ILE A 257 -13.89 11.64 12.57
CA ILE A 257 -12.55 11.09 12.71
C ILE A 257 -11.83 10.94 11.36
N ILE A 258 -12.57 10.67 10.28
CA ILE A 258 -12.03 10.70 8.92
C ILE A 258 -11.55 12.11 8.57
N ALA A 259 -12.33 13.15 8.88
CA ALA A 259 -11.93 14.53 8.62
C ALA A 259 -10.69 14.94 9.43
N THR A 260 -10.56 14.48 10.67
CA THR A 260 -9.35 14.68 11.47
C THR A 260 -8.14 13.97 10.85
N ALA A 261 -8.30 12.72 10.41
CA ALA A 261 -7.24 11.96 9.76
C ALA A 261 -6.82 12.58 8.41
N ASP A 262 -7.77 13.07 7.62
CA ASP A 262 -7.51 13.80 6.36
C ASP A 262 -6.69 15.09 6.61
N GLY A 263 -7.09 15.89 7.61
CA GLY A 263 -6.34 17.08 8.01
C GLY A 263 -4.89 16.78 8.43
N LEU A 264 -4.67 15.66 9.14
CA LEU A 264 -3.33 15.19 9.48
C LEU A 264 -2.56 14.74 8.23
N MET A 265 -3.18 13.98 7.33
CA MET A 265 -2.57 13.54 6.07
C MET A 265 -2.10 14.73 5.23
N TYR A 266 -2.91 15.78 5.16
CA TYR A 266 -2.54 17.03 4.51
C TYR A 266 -1.27 17.67 5.11
N GLU A 267 -1.13 17.66 6.44
CA GLU A 267 0.10 18.13 7.08
C GLU A 267 1.32 17.24 6.76
N ALA A 268 1.13 15.93 6.66
CA ALA A 268 2.21 15.04 6.18
C ALA A 268 2.65 15.42 4.76
N LYS A 269 1.69 15.59 3.84
CA LYS A 269 1.98 16.02 2.46
C LYS A 269 2.71 17.35 2.40
N ARG A 270 2.28 18.32 3.20
CA ARG A 270 2.88 19.67 3.24
C ARG A 270 4.37 19.64 3.56
N ILE A 271 4.83 18.66 4.35
CA ILE A 271 6.24 18.55 4.73
C ILE A 271 7.04 17.56 3.85
N GLY A 272 6.47 17.11 2.72
CA GLY A 272 7.12 16.20 1.78
C GLY A 272 6.72 14.73 1.93
N GLY A 273 5.69 14.45 2.73
CA GLY A 273 5.09 13.14 2.92
C GLY A 273 5.35 12.51 4.30
N GLY A 274 4.83 11.30 4.49
CA GLY A 274 5.02 10.50 5.70
C GLY A 274 3.75 10.27 6.51
N ILE A 275 3.89 10.10 7.82
CA ILE A 275 2.80 9.72 8.73
C ILE A 275 2.57 10.83 9.75
N ALA A 276 1.48 11.57 9.65
CA ALA A 276 1.10 12.60 10.62
C ALA A 276 0.13 12.06 11.67
N MET A 277 0.35 12.41 12.93
CA MET A 277 -0.51 12.04 14.06
C MET A 277 -0.52 13.15 15.11
N GLN A 278 -1.63 13.32 15.82
CA GLN A 278 -1.70 14.24 16.95
C GLN A 278 -1.26 13.54 18.24
N ASP A 279 -0.40 14.19 19.03
CA ASP A 279 -0.04 13.72 20.37
C ASP A 279 -1.11 14.06 21.41
N ALA A 280 -0.96 13.53 22.63
CA ALA A 280 -1.88 13.81 23.74
C ALA A 280 -1.96 15.30 24.14
N GLY A 281 -0.98 16.12 23.74
CA GLY A 281 -0.95 17.57 23.96
C GLY A 281 -1.55 18.38 22.82
N GLY A 282 -2.06 17.71 21.77
CA GLY A 282 -2.67 18.34 20.62
C GLY A 282 -1.68 18.77 19.53
N ARG A 283 -0.39 18.44 19.64
CA ARG A 283 0.65 18.78 18.65
C ARG A 283 0.66 17.76 17.52
N ILE A 284 0.91 18.22 16.30
CA ILE A 284 0.98 17.35 15.13
C ILE A 284 2.43 16.91 14.95
N LEU A 285 2.65 15.59 15.06
CA LEU A 285 3.93 14.95 14.84
C LEU A 285 3.87 14.25 13.49
N VAL A 286 4.78 14.60 12.59
CA VAL A 286 4.97 13.83 11.37
C VAL A 286 6.17 12.91 11.52
N ARG A 287 6.03 11.69 11.06
CA ARG A 287 7.05 10.64 11.13
C ARG A 287 7.45 10.20 9.75
N ASP A 288 8.73 9.89 9.58
CA ASP A 288 9.22 9.28 8.36
C ASP A 288 8.64 7.85 8.25
N PRO A 289 8.07 7.49 7.08
CA PRO A 289 7.42 6.19 6.92
C PRO A 289 8.41 5.02 6.93
N LEU A 290 9.71 5.26 6.71
CA LEU A 290 10.73 4.20 6.66
C LEU A 290 11.28 3.83 8.05
N ASP A 291 11.56 4.82 8.90
CA ASP A 291 12.20 4.59 10.21
C ASP A 291 11.34 5.02 11.43
N GLY A 292 10.21 5.70 11.19
CA GLY A 292 9.25 6.10 12.23
C GLY A 292 9.74 7.23 13.14
N ARG A 293 10.92 7.80 12.85
CA ARG A 293 11.45 8.93 13.60
C ARG A 293 10.61 10.16 13.34
N ALA A 294 10.41 10.97 14.38
CA ALA A 294 9.78 12.26 14.22
C ALA A 294 10.61 13.11 13.25
N VAL A 295 9.95 13.62 12.22
CA VAL A 295 10.50 14.68 11.40
C VAL A 295 10.50 15.93 12.29
N PRO A 296 11.66 16.53 12.61
CA PRO A 296 11.72 17.67 13.50
C PRO A 296 10.77 18.78 13.04
N GLU A 297 9.95 19.27 13.97
CA GLU A 297 8.97 20.35 13.79
C GLU A 297 9.71 21.70 13.67
N GLU A 298 10.52 21.87 12.63
CA GLU A 298 11.04 23.16 12.19
C GLU A 298 10.65 23.38 10.73
N VAL A 299 9.35 23.52 10.52
CA VAL A 299 8.82 24.23 9.35
C VAL A 299 8.34 25.58 9.85
N GLU A 300 9.30 26.45 10.21
CA GLU A 300 9.05 27.88 10.09
C GLU A 300 8.70 28.15 8.63
N ARG A 301 7.60 28.87 8.40
CA ARG A 301 7.16 29.28 7.06
C ARG A 301 8.35 29.81 6.26
N GLY A 302 8.73 29.09 5.19
CA GLY A 302 9.71 29.55 4.21
C GLY A 302 11.08 28.87 4.21
N ARG A 303 11.41 27.97 5.15
CA ARG A 303 12.71 27.26 5.14
C ARG A 303 12.54 25.77 4.83
N ALA A 304 13.22 25.30 3.78
CA ALA A 304 13.33 23.86 3.52
C ALA A 304 14.11 23.18 4.66
N PRO A 305 13.65 22.04 5.21
CA PRO A 305 14.45 21.27 6.14
C PRO A 305 15.75 20.81 5.45
N VAL A 306 16.89 21.28 5.97
CA VAL A 306 18.22 20.92 5.48
C VAL A 306 18.92 20.06 6.52
N ARG A 307 19.42 18.89 6.09
CA ARG A 307 20.32 18.06 6.89
C ARG A 307 21.66 17.98 6.20
N ALA A 308 22.72 18.36 6.90
CA ALA A 308 24.08 18.22 6.41
C ALA A 308 24.81 17.13 7.20
N LEU A 309 25.56 16.29 6.49
CA LEU A 309 26.42 15.25 7.04
C LEU A 309 27.84 15.38 6.48
N PRO A 310 28.88 15.06 7.27
CA PRO A 310 30.25 15.08 6.76
C PRO A 310 30.44 14.01 5.68
N LEU A 311 31.05 14.43 4.58
CA LEU A 311 31.64 13.54 3.58
C LEU A 311 33.12 13.38 3.96
N VAL A 312 33.44 12.19 4.46
CA VAL A 312 34.76 11.84 4.99
C VAL A 312 35.53 11.05 3.92
N PRO A 313 36.66 11.56 3.43
CA PRO A 313 37.52 10.84 2.49
C PRO A 313 38.09 9.56 3.09
N LEU A 314 38.05 8.48 2.32
CA LEU A 314 38.76 7.24 2.62
C LEU A 314 40.01 7.05 1.76
N SER A 315 40.19 7.91 0.74
CA SER A 315 41.27 7.96 -0.24
C SER A 315 41.44 9.38 -0.81
N ASP A 316 42.52 9.63 -1.56
CA ASP A 316 42.78 10.93 -2.20
C ASP A 316 41.90 11.22 -3.43
N ALA A 317 40.98 10.31 -3.79
CA ALA A 317 40.11 10.45 -4.95
C ALA A 317 38.91 11.38 -4.72
N VAL A 318 38.59 11.69 -3.46
CA VAL A 318 37.48 12.58 -3.08
C VAL A 318 37.95 13.50 -1.98
N ASP A 319 37.79 14.81 -2.15
CA ASP A 319 38.12 15.79 -1.13
C ASP A 319 37.09 15.78 0.01
N ALA A 320 37.50 16.24 1.19
CA ALA A 320 36.60 16.37 2.33
C ALA A 320 35.49 17.38 2.04
N GLY A 321 34.27 17.03 2.44
CA GLY A 321 33.10 17.79 2.05
C GLY A 321 31.90 17.59 2.96
N ALA A 322 30.75 17.95 2.44
CA ALA A 322 29.48 17.70 3.10
C ALA A 322 28.43 17.20 2.10
N HIS A 323 27.62 16.27 2.57
CA HIS A 323 26.41 15.82 1.90
C HIS A 323 25.22 16.55 2.51
N VAL A 324 24.48 17.27 1.70
CA VAL A 324 23.39 18.17 2.11
C VAL A 324 22.09 17.68 1.51
N VAL A 325 21.22 17.14 2.35
CA VAL A 325 19.88 16.70 1.96
C VAL A 325 18.93 17.89 2.10
N LEU A 326 18.34 18.31 0.99
CA LEU A 326 17.36 19.39 0.92
C LEU A 326 15.97 18.78 0.83
N ARG A 327 15.11 18.97 1.83
CA ARG A 327 13.75 18.40 1.84
C ARG A 327 12.67 19.46 1.56
N GLY A 328 11.55 19.05 0.98
CA GLY A 328 10.35 19.87 0.79
C GLY A 328 10.22 20.51 -0.60
N GLU A 329 9.29 21.46 -0.75
CA GLU A 329 9.11 22.28 -1.97
C GLU A 329 9.72 23.66 -1.73
N LEU A 330 10.71 24.05 -2.53
CA LEU A 330 11.29 25.40 -2.48
C LEU A 330 10.74 26.26 -3.62
N CYS A 331 10.18 27.43 -3.29
CA CYS A 331 9.77 28.44 -4.26
C CYS A 331 10.89 29.46 -4.50
N THR A 332 11.08 29.89 -5.75
CA THR A 332 12.15 30.80 -6.24
C THR A 332 12.37 32.05 -5.38
N ALA A 333 11.32 32.59 -4.76
CA ALA A 333 11.42 33.77 -3.90
C ALA A 333 12.33 33.62 -2.66
N HIS A 334 12.83 32.41 -2.33
CA HIS A 334 13.58 32.11 -1.11
C HIS A 334 14.93 31.40 -1.34
N ALA A 335 15.49 31.38 -2.56
CA ALA A 335 16.77 30.68 -2.84
C ALA A 335 17.95 31.18 -1.98
N GLY A 336 18.01 32.49 -1.70
CA GLY A 336 19.02 33.06 -0.80
C GLY A 336 18.90 32.57 0.65
N GLU A 337 17.67 32.45 1.17
CA GLU A 337 17.41 31.92 2.51
C GLU A 337 17.72 30.43 2.60
N ALA A 338 17.45 29.68 1.52
CA ALA A 338 17.83 28.28 1.42
C ALA A 338 19.35 28.12 1.44
N ALA A 339 20.09 28.96 0.71
CA ALA A 339 21.55 28.97 0.75
C ALA A 339 22.07 29.28 2.16
N ASP A 340 21.49 30.27 2.85
CA ASP A 340 21.86 30.60 4.22
C ASP A 340 21.57 29.43 5.19
N THR A 341 20.45 28.73 5.00
CA THR A 341 20.07 27.54 5.79
C THR A 341 21.05 26.39 5.56
N VAL A 342 21.48 26.16 4.32
CA VAL A 342 22.53 25.18 4.01
C VAL A 342 23.83 25.55 4.71
N LEU A 343 24.26 26.80 4.63
CA LEU A 343 25.49 27.25 5.26
C LEU A 343 25.44 27.16 6.79
N ASP A 344 24.27 27.42 7.39
CA ASP A 344 24.05 27.25 8.82
C ASP A 344 24.16 25.76 9.21
N ALA A 345 23.57 24.85 8.43
CA ALA A 345 23.67 23.40 8.67
C ALA A 345 25.13 22.90 8.56
N LEU A 346 25.93 23.47 7.66
CA LEU A 346 27.36 23.13 7.51
C LEU A 346 28.20 23.53 8.73
N ARG A 347 27.81 24.56 9.50
CA ARG A 347 28.56 24.98 10.70
C ARG A 347 28.59 23.90 11.79
N GLY A 348 27.64 22.96 11.78
CA GLY A 348 27.55 21.87 12.76
C GLY A 348 28.53 20.70 12.56
N ILE A 349 29.34 20.71 11.50
CA ILE A 349 30.13 19.54 11.05
C ILE A 349 31.67 19.72 11.23
N ASP A 350 32.11 20.90 11.69
CA ASP A 350 33.51 21.37 11.97
C ASP A 350 34.32 21.97 10.79
N ARG A 351 35.40 22.71 11.13
CA ARG A 351 35.68 24.15 10.82
C ARG A 351 36.26 24.60 9.47
N GLU A 352 36.76 23.74 8.59
CA GLU A 352 37.28 24.20 7.29
C GLU A 352 36.18 24.20 6.24
N ARG A 353 36.12 25.23 5.38
CA ARG A 353 35.10 25.32 4.33
C ARG A 353 35.14 24.03 3.49
N PRO A 354 34.07 23.22 3.43
CA PRO A 354 34.09 21.94 2.72
C PRO A 354 34.50 22.15 1.27
N ALA A 355 35.44 21.36 0.75
CA ALA A 355 35.90 21.48 -0.63
C ALA A 355 34.82 21.00 -1.63
N VAL A 356 33.96 20.08 -1.19
CA VAL A 356 32.87 19.51 -1.97
C VAL A 356 31.54 19.64 -1.22
N LEU A 357 30.52 20.16 -1.89
CA LEU A 357 29.13 20.14 -1.44
C LEU A 357 28.34 19.22 -2.37
N VAL A 358 27.89 18.08 -1.84
CA VAL A 358 26.97 17.19 -2.54
C VAL A 358 25.56 17.56 -2.12
N LEU A 359 24.80 18.21 -3.00
CA LEU A 359 23.41 18.59 -2.74
C LEU A 359 22.49 17.49 -3.23
N GLU A 360 21.59 17.03 -2.37
CA GLU A 360 20.57 16.02 -2.67
C GLU A 360 19.17 16.62 -2.50
N PRO A 361 18.54 17.10 -3.57
CA PRO A 361 17.17 17.57 -3.55
C PRO A 361 16.19 16.40 -3.41
N ARG A 362 15.43 16.38 -2.30
CA ARG A 362 14.36 15.41 -2.03
C ARG A 362 13.02 16.15 -1.93
N GLY A 363 12.08 15.79 -2.80
CA GLY A 363 10.75 16.39 -2.86
C GLY A 363 10.45 17.01 -4.23
N ARG A 364 9.28 17.63 -4.35
CA ARG A 364 8.81 18.24 -5.60
C ARG A 364 9.24 19.71 -5.69
N GLY A 365 9.30 20.25 -6.90
CA GLY A 365 9.51 21.69 -7.12
C GLY A 365 10.96 22.15 -7.29
N TRP A 366 11.97 21.38 -6.86
CA TRP A 366 13.39 21.74 -7.06
C TRP A 366 13.80 21.92 -8.52
N ALA A 367 13.16 21.18 -9.43
CA ALA A 367 13.40 21.27 -10.87
C ALA A 367 12.55 22.35 -11.56
N ARG A 368 11.70 23.07 -10.83
CA ARG A 368 10.78 24.08 -11.39
C ARG A 368 11.34 25.48 -11.22
N ASP A 369 10.90 26.37 -12.10
CA ASP A 369 11.08 27.82 -12.01
C ASP A 369 12.52 28.32 -11.81
N GLY A 370 13.55 27.51 -12.10
CA GLY A 370 14.96 27.91 -11.95
C GLY A 370 15.47 27.94 -10.51
N VAL A 371 14.70 27.41 -9.55
CA VAL A 371 15.02 27.40 -8.12
C VAL A 371 16.42 26.86 -7.83
N LEU A 372 16.76 25.72 -8.44
CA LEU A 372 18.05 25.08 -8.22
C LEU A 372 19.22 25.92 -8.77
N ALA A 373 18.99 26.63 -9.88
CA ALA A 373 19.99 27.55 -10.44
C ALA A 373 20.26 28.71 -9.47
N GLU A 374 19.21 29.35 -8.97
CA GLU A 374 19.32 30.46 -8.02
C GLU A 374 19.98 30.02 -6.69
N LEU A 375 19.66 28.83 -6.20
CA LEU A 375 20.30 28.26 -5.01
C LEU A 375 21.80 28.02 -5.25
N VAL A 376 22.15 27.41 -6.39
CA VAL A 376 23.54 27.15 -6.76
C VAL A 376 24.32 28.46 -6.86
N ASP A 377 23.77 29.47 -7.51
CA ASP A 377 24.40 30.79 -7.62
C ASP A 377 24.59 31.43 -6.23
N ALA A 378 23.55 31.42 -5.40
CA ALA A 378 23.62 31.96 -4.03
C ALA A 378 24.67 31.25 -3.16
N LEU A 379 24.82 29.93 -3.31
CA LEU A 379 25.85 29.15 -2.63
C LEU A 379 27.25 29.45 -3.16
N ARG A 380 27.43 29.58 -4.48
CA ARG A 380 28.73 29.93 -5.09
C ARG A 380 29.21 31.31 -4.69
N GLU A 381 28.30 32.28 -4.59
CA GLU A 381 28.62 33.64 -4.11
C GLU A 381 29.14 33.63 -2.67
N ARG A 382 28.48 32.87 -1.79
CA ARG A 382 28.80 32.81 -0.36
C ARG A 382 29.97 31.86 -0.04
N GLN A 383 30.17 30.83 -0.87
CA GLN A 383 31.16 29.78 -0.67
C GLN A 383 31.93 29.42 -1.96
N PRO A 384 32.69 30.37 -2.55
CA PRO A 384 33.31 30.21 -3.87
C PRO A 384 34.44 29.19 -3.95
N ALA A 385 34.96 28.72 -2.81
CA ALA A 385 36.02 27.72 -2.74
C ALA A 385 35.49 26.28 -2.86
N SER A 386 34.18 26.08 -2.74
CA SER A 386 33.56 24.77 -2.75
C SER A 386 33.08 24.41 -4.14
N SER A 387 33.42 23.21 -4.60
CA SER A 387 32.76 22.60 -5.75
C SER A 387 31.36 22.14 -5.34
N ILE A 388 30.37 22.38 -6.21
CA ILE A 388 28.99 21.95 -5.98
C ILE A 388 28.69 20.77 -6.90
N THR A 389 28.17 19.70 -6.32
CA THR A 389 27.80 18.47 -7.01
C THR A 389 26.32 18.21 -6.74
N LEU A 390 25.50 18.07 -7.79
CA LEU A 390 24.11 17.67 -7.65
C LEU A 390 24.00 16.16 -7.68
N LEU A 391 23.43 15.58 -6.63
CA LEU A 391 23.07 14.17 -6.60
C LEU A 391 21.71 13.97 -7.28
N VAL A 392 21.71 13.16 -8.33
CA VAL A 392 20.50 12.76 -9.05
C VAL A 392 20.37 11.25 -9.06
N ASP A 393 19.15 10.74 -8.97
CA ASP A 393 18.91 9.29 -8.98
C ASP A 393 18.81 8.74 -10.43
N ALA A 394 19.20 7.48 -10.60
CA ALA A 394 18.98 6.73 -11.83
C ALA A 394 17.48 6.44 -12.10
N GLN A 395 16.63 6.53 -11.08
CA GLN A 395 15.20 6.28 -11.20
C GLN A 395 14.46 7.19 -12.21
N PRO A 396 13.37 6.72 -12.86
CA PRO A 396 12.58 7.52 -13.79
C PRO A 396 11.95 8.78 -13.16
N SER A 397 11.59 8.70 -11.87
CA SER A 397 11.02 9.80 -11.09
C SER A 397 11.92 11.03 -11.00
N SER A 398 13.24 10.87 -11.17
CA SER A 398 14.21 11.96 -11.14
C SER A 398 14.46 12.62 -12.51
N LEU A 399 13.67 12.31 -13.55
CA LEU A 399 13.89 12.83 -14.91
C LEU A 399 13.95 14.37 -14.97
N GLU A 400 13.00 15.07 -14.35
CA GLU A 400 12.98 16.54 -14.34
C GLU A 400 14.25 17.11 -13.69
N LEU A 401 14.65 16.57 -12.54
CA LEU A 401 15.85 17.00 -11.83
C LEU A 401 17.13 16.73 -12.63
N ARG A 402 17.19 15.62 -13.38
CA ARG A 402 18.32 15.31 -14.27
C ARG A 402 18.44 16.29 -15.42
N LEU A 403 17.33 16.71 -16.02
CA LEU A 403 17.36 17.70 -17.10
C LEU A 403 17.94 19.04 -16.60
N VAL A 404 17.51 19.49 -15.42
CA VAL A 404 18.03 20.71 -14.80
C VAL A 404 19.51 20.54 -14.41
N ALA A 405 19.89 19.39 -13.85
CA ALA A 405 21.29 19.12 -13.51
C ALA A 405 22.21 19.12 -14.74
N ASP A 406 21.73 18.59 -15.88
CA ASP A 406 22.48 18.60 -17.14
C ASP A 406 22.64 20.02 -17.71
N GLU A 407 21.59 20.84 -17.63
CA GLU A 407 21.65 22.26 -18.01
C GLU A 407 22.65 23.04 -17.14
N LEU A 408 22.57 22.92 -15.82
CA LEU A 408 23.50 23.57 -14.89
C LEU A 408 24.95 23.09 -15.08
N ARG A 409 25.12 21.81 -15.40
CA ARG A 409 26.43 21.24 -15.72
C ARG A 409 26.98 21.80 -17.03
N ALA A 410 26.17 21.93 -18.07
CA ALA A 410 26.57 22.52 -19.34
C ALA A 410 27.02 23.98 -19.19
N LEU A 411 26.46 24.70 -18.20
CA LEU A 411 26.88 26.04 -17.80
C LEU A 411 28.12 26.07 -16.90
N GLY A 412 28.66 24.92 -16.49
CA GLY A 412 29.83 24.81 -15.61
C GLY A 412 29.55 25.21 -14.15
N LEU A 413 28.28 25.23 -13.75
CA LEU A 413 27.86 25.67 -12.42
C LEU A 413 27.98 24.54 -11.38
N VAL A 414 27.78 23.30 -11.81
CA VAL A 414 27.78 22.10 -10.96
C VAL A 414 28.46 20.92 -11.65
N THR A 415 28.89 19.94 -10.86
CA THR A 415 29.09 18.56 -11.35
C THR A 415 27.92 17.68 -10.93
N VAL A 416 27.88 16.42 -11.38
CA VAL A 416 26.74 15.54 -11.15
C VAL A 416 27.20 14.23 -10.51
N ALA A 417 26.60 13.90 -9.37
CA ALA A 417 26.71 12.59 -8.75
C ALA A 417 25.48 11.75 -9.11
N LEU A 418 25.65 10.44 -9.26
CA LEU A 418 24.56 9.52 -9.56
C LEU A 418 24.30 8.60 -8.36
N GLY A 419 23.05 8.58 -7.88
CA GLY A 419 22.56 7.73 -6.79
C GLY A 419 21.64 6.60 -7.28
N GLY A 420 21.14 5.78 -6.34
CA GLY A 420 20.16 4.71 -6.60
C GLY A 420 20.69 3.49 -7.37
N ILE A 421 22.01 3.33 -7.44
CA ILE A 421 22.67 2.29 -8.22
C ILE A 421 22.74 1.00 -7.42
N GLY A 422 22.33 -0.11 -8.03
CA GLY A 422 22.30 -1.43 -7.36
C GLY A 422 20.94 -1.82 -6.81
N ALA A 423 19.91 -1.00 -7.03
CA ALA A 423 18.50 -1.34 -6.75
C ALA A 423 17.89 -2.35 -7.76
N GLY A 424 18.64 -2.77 -8.79
CA GLY A 424 18.22 -3.83 -9.73
C GLY A 424 17.60 -3.34 -11.04
N HIS A 425 17.72 -2.06 -11.37
CA HIS A 425 17.18 -1.51 -12.62
C HIS A 425 18.07 -1.87 -13.82
N ALA A 426 17.46 -2.39 -14.89
CA ALA A 426 18.16 -2.77 -16.13
C ALA A 426 18.82 -1.58 -16.88
N GLY A 427 18.65 -0.34 -16.40
CA GLY A 427 19.13 0.89 -17.04
C GLY A 427 20.40 1.51 -16.44
N ASP A 428 20.90 1.04 -15.29
CA ASP A 428 21.96 1.71 -14.51
C ASP A 428 23.24 1.95 -15.33
N LEU A 429 23.71 0.95 -16.07
CA LEU A 429 24.90 1.06 -16.93
C LEU A 429 24.74 2.09 -18.06
N ARG A 430 23.55 2.15 -18.66
CA ARG A 430 23.24 3.12 -19.72
C ARG A 430 23.15 4.52 -19.16
N MET A 431 22.59 4.65 -17.95
CA MET A 431 22.51 5.92 -17.23
C MET A 431 23.89 6.43 -16.84
N ILE A 432 24.77 5.58 -16.32
CA ILE A 432 26.17 5.94 -16.02
C ILE A 432 26.87 6.48 -17.27
N ALA A 433 26.72 5.81 -18.41
CA ALA A 433 27.33 6.25 -19.67
C ALA A 433 26.74 7.57 -20.21
N GLN A 434 25.45 7.84 -19.99
CA GLN A 434 24.78 9.07 -20.43
C GLN A 434 25.07 10.26 -19.52
N VAL A 435 25.02 10.02 -18.21
CA VAL A 435 25.22 11.06 -17.19
C VAL A 435 26.70 11.35 -17.01
N ALA A 436 27.62 10.39 -17.21
CA ALA A 436 29.06 10.55 -16.96
C ALA A 436 29.33 11.24 -15.60
N PRO A 437 28.91 10.62 -14.49
CA PRO A 437 28.92 11.27 -13.18
C PRO A 437 30.35 11.47 -12.65
N THR A 438 30.55 12.51 -11.84
CA THR A 438 31.81 12.76 -11.11
C THR A 438 31.91 11.99 -9.82
N LEU A 439 30.78 11.52 -9.27
CA LEU A 439 30.71 10.67 -8.08
C LEU A 439 29.58 9.65 -8.25
N LEU A 440 29.75 8.46 -7.67
CA LEU A 440 28.69 7.46 -7.56
C LEU A 440 28.35 7.27 -6.09
N CYS A 441 27.09 7.46 -5.74
CA CYS A 441 26.61 7.35 -4.38
C CYS A 441 25.81 6.06 -4.19
N LEU A 442 26.17 5.27 -3.19
CA LEU A 442 25.43 4.08 -2.78
C LEU A 442 24.74 4.35 -1.45
N ASP A 443 23.41 4.33 -1.44
CA ASP A 443 22.60 4.71 -0.29
C ASP A 443 22.49 3.63 0.81
N HIS A 444 21.96 4.04 1.97
CA HIS A 444 21.76 3.17 3.13
C HIS A 444 20.83 1.98 2.85
N GLU A 445 19.83 2.12 1.98
CA GLU A 445 18.85 1.06 1.72
C GLU A 445 19.48 -0.06 0.87
N ALA A 446 20.29 0.31 -0.12
CA ALA A 446 21.18 -0.59 -0.82
C ALA A 446 22.13 -1.29 0.16
N VAL A 447 22.74 -0.57 1.12
CA VAL A 447 23.62 -1.14 2.16
C VAL A 447 22.88 -2.06 3.16
N LEU A 448 21.62 -1.79 3.49
CA LEU A 448 20.82 -2.63 4.40
C LEU A 448 20.33 -3.90 3.73
N ASN A 449 19.82 -3.81 2.49
CA ASN A 449 19.43 -4.99 1.71
C ASN A 449 20.62 -5.95 1.51
N LEU A 450 21.83 -5.41 1.54
CA LEU A 450 23.09 -6.16 1.49
C LEU A 450 23.40 -6.96 2.76
N THR A 451 23.01 -6.50 3.95
CA THR A 451 23.30 -7.21 5.21
C THR A 451 22.32 -8.35 5.49
N ARG A 452 21.09 -8.26 4.96
CA ARG A 452 20.06 -9.29 5.14
C ARG A 452 20.24 -10.50 4.21
N THR A 453 20.93 -10.33 3.10
CA THR A 453 21.24 -11.41 2.14
C THR A 453 22.74 -11.42 1.88
N SER A 454 23.47 -12.40 2.44
CA SER A 454 24.86 -12.59 2.00
C SER A 454 24.86 -12.89 0.49
N PRO A 455 25.70 -12.21 -0.33
CA PRO A 455 26.93 -11.55 0.08
C PRO A 455 26.87 -10.01 -0.09
N ALA A 456 26.77 -9.27 1.01
CA ALA A 456 26.89 -7.80 1.07
C ALA A 456 28.05 -7.22 0.24
N GLY A 457 29.16 -7.95 0.15
CA GLY A 457 30.31 -7.54 -0.64
C GLY A 457 30.10 -7.60 -2.15
N LEU A 458 29.10 -8.31 -2.69
CA LEU A 458 28.95 -8.47 -4.15
C LEU A 458 28.33 -7.24 -4.82
N VAL A 459 27.30 -6.61 -4.25
CA VAL A 459 26.77 -5.34 -4.80
C VAL A 459 27.72 -4.18 -4.52
N ALA A 460 28.37 -4.13 -3.36
CA ALA A 460 29.39 -3.11 -3.10
C ALA A 460 30.58 -3.25 -4.08
N ARG A 461 31.03 -4.48 -4.37
CA ARG A 461 32.04 -4.75 -5.43
C ARG A 461 31.52 -4.46 -6.83
N LEU A 462 30.24 -4.70 -7.11
CA LEU A 462 29.62 -4.33 -8.38
C LEU A 462 29.58 -2.80 -8.54
N ALA A 463 29.16 -2.07 -7.51
CA ALA A 463 29.18 -0.62 -7.48
C ALA A 463 30.60 -0.07 -7.62
N ALA A 464 31.60 -0.70 -7.00
CA ALA A 464 33.00 -0.36 -7.19
C ALA A 464 33.49 -0.64 -8.62
N ALA A 465 33.09 -1.76 -9.23
CA ALA A 465 33.41 -2.06 -10.62
C ALA A 465 32.73 -1.09 -11.60
N LEU A 466 31.50 -0.67 -11.31
CA LEU A 466 30.79 0.37 -12.05
C LEU A 466 31.48 1.72 -11.89
N ALA A 467 31.95 2.05 -10.69
CA ALA A 467 32.73 3.24 -10.38
C ALA A 467 34.06 3.30 -11.13
N GLU A 468 34.79 2.19 -11.16
CA GLU A 468 35.99 2.06 -11.95
C GLU A 468 35.70 2.23 -13.45
N THR A 469 34.63 1.60 -13.95
CA THR A 469 34.22 1.70 -15.37
C THR A 469 33.79 3.12 -15.74
N ALA A 470 33.14 3.83 -14.82
CA ALA A 470 32.71 5.22 -15.00
C ALA A 470 33.83 6.24 -14.80
N ALA A 471 35.00 5.80 -14.30
CA ALA A 471 36.06 6.66 -13.78
C ALA A 471 35.55 7.68 -12.74
N ALA A 472 34.62 7.25 -11.89
CA ALA A 472 33.96 8.07 -10.87
C ALA A 472 34.17 7.44 -9.48
N PRO A 473 34.66 8.17 -8.47
CA PRO A 473 34.83 7.65 -7.11
C PRO A 473 33.51 7.17 -6.48
N LEU A 474 33.59 6.08 -5.70
CA LEU A 474 32.45 5.52 -4.98
C LEU A 474 32.31 6.17 -3.58
N VAL A 475 31.14 6.71 -3.30
CA VAL A 475 30.76 7.28 -2.00
C VAL A 475 29.67 6.41 -1.39
N ILE A 476 29.87 5.94 -0.15
CA ILE A 476 28.83 5.19 0.57
C ILE A 476 28.13 6.12 1.54
N VAL A 477 26.81 6.22 1.41
CA VAL A 477 25.98 7.16 2.18
C VAL A 477 25.32 6.44 3.36
N GLU A 478 25.61 6.95 4.56
CA GLU A 478 25.10 6.49 5.85
C GLU A 478 25.17 4.97 6.05
N PRO A 479 26.34 4.31 5.96
CA PRO A 479 26.42 2.88 6.26
C PRO A 479 26.03 2.58 7.72
N SER A 480 25.64 1.33 8.01
CA SER A 480 25.44 0.88 9.39
C SER A 480 26.67 1.17 10.26
N ALA A 481 26.46 1.61 11.51
CA ALA A 481 27.54 1.94 12.44
C ALA A 481 28.49 0.76 12.74
N GLU A 482 28.04 -0.48 12.50
CA GLU A 482 28.85 -1.68 12.67
C GLU A 482 29.90 -1.88 11.55
N ILE A 483 29.81 -1.13 10.45
CA ILE A 483 30.70 -1.27 9.29
C ILE A 483 31.91 -0.34 9.46
N SER A 484 33.09 -0.94 9.63
CA SER A 484 34.35 -0.21 9.76
C SER A 484 34.83 0.44 8.45
N ASP A 485 35.65 1.48 8.55
CA ASP A 485 36.27 2.14 7.40
C ASP A 485 37.13 1.19 6.56
N ASP A 486 37.80 0.23 7.20
CA ASP A 486 38.59 -0.79 6.51
C ASP A 486 37.70 -1.72 5.67
N THR A 487 36.50 -2.03 6.16
CA THR A 487 35.50 -2.78 5.39
C THR A 487 35.01 -1.98 4.18
N LEU A 488 34.74 -0.69 4.36
CA LEU A 488 34.31 0.20 3.26
C LEU A 488 35.41 0.34 2.19
N ARG A 489 36.67 0.50 2.61
CA ARG A 489 37.83 0.49 1.69
C ARG A 489 37.97 -0.83 0.96
N ALA A 490 37.79 -1.96 1.65
CA ALA A 490 37.82 -3.29 1.02
C ALA A 490 36.69 -3.49 -0.01
N TRP A 491 35.61 -2.72 0.10
CA TRP A 491 34.53 -2.67 -0.90
C TRP A 491 34.79 -1.68 -2.04
N GLY A 492 35.88 -0.91 -2.00
CA GLY A 492 36.24 0.07 -3.03
C GLY A 492 35.69 1.47 -2.79
N ALA A 493 35.17 1.77 -1.58
CA ALA A 493 34.69 3.11 -1.25
C ALA A 493 35.85 4.11 -1.18
N SER A 494 35.69 5.23 -1.90
CA SER A 494 36.63 6.35 -1.90
C SER A 494 36.32 7.39 -0.83
N ALA A 495 35.05 7.47 -0.40
CA ALA A 495 34.59 8.28 0.72
C ALA A 495 33.33 7.68 1.39
N VAL A 496 33.01 8.19 2.57
CA VAL A 496 31.80 7.82 3.32
C VAL A 496 31.08 9.07 3.83
N VAL A 497 29.76 9.08 3.75
CA VAL A 497 28.92 10.10 4.39
C VAL A 497 28.33 9.49 5.66
N ARG A 498 28.64 10.04 6.82
CA ARG A 498 28.09 9.57 8.11
C ARG A 498 28.19 10.66 9.16
N ALA A 499 27.37 10.59 10.21
CA ALA A 499 27.57 11.48 11.36
C ALA A 499 28.95 11.22 11.99
N LEU A 500 29.63 12.28 12.46
CA LEU A 500 30.82 12.14 13.28
C LEU A 500 30.39 11.64 14.65
N ASP A 501 31.07 10.62 15.18
CA ASP A 501 30.86 10.20 16.56
C ASP A 501 31.18 11.38 17.48
N PRO A 502 30.27 11.75 18.42
CA PRO A 502 30.61 12.64 19.50
C PRO A 502 31.53 11.85 20.43
N GLY A 503 32.84 11.92 20.20
CA GLY A 503 33.85 11.19 20.96
C GLY A 503 33.77 11.36 22.47
#